data_AF-A0A392QWL6-F1
#
_entry.id   AF-A0A392QWL6-F1
#
_cell.length_a   1.000
_cell.length_b   1.000
_cell.length_c   1.000
_cell.angle_alpha   90.00
_cell.angle_beta   90.00
_cell.angle_gamma   90.00
#
_symmetry.space_group_name_H-M   'P 1'
#
loop_
_entity.id
_entity.type
_entity.pdbx_description
1 polymer ?
#
loop_
_entity_poly.entity_id
_entity_poly.type
_entity_poly.pdbx_seq_one_letter_code
_entity_poly.pdbx_strand_id
1 'polypeptide(L)'
;MLGICGGGGLGKTTLAMDLYNKIRHRFEAASFLANVREKSNGSTSGLGDLQRTLLSEMGVETQTMMGSTFRGCLEIKRRLSHKRVFLVLDDVDSVKQLETLAGGHDWFGSGSRIIITTRDADVLHKHDVKTYK
;
A
#
# COMPACT_ATOMS: atom_id res chain seq x y z
N MET A 1 10.90 -1.32 -0.27
CA MET A 1 9.78 -1.00 -1.17
C MET A 1 10.34 -0.64 -2.53
N LEU A 2 9.56 -0.71 -3.60
CA LEU A 2 9.96 -0.32 -4.96
C LEU A 2 8.93 0.65 -5.55
N GLY A 3 9.40 1.79 -6.05
CA GLY A 3 8.58 2.80 -6.70
C GLY A 3 8.66 2.71 -8.22
N ILE A 4 7.50 2.78 -8.88
CA ILE A 4 7.34 2.97 -10.33
C ILE A 4 6.84 4.41 -10.53
N CYS A 5 7.69 5.27 -11.08
CA CYS A 5 7.42 6.70 -11.20
C CYS A 5 7.40 7.15 -12.67
N GLY A 6 6.53 8.09 -13.00
CA GLY A 6 6.47 8.70 -14.34
C GLY A 6 5.16 9.43 -14.62
N GLY A 7 5.12 10.17 -15.72
CA GLY A 7 3.94 10.93 -16.18
C GLY A 7 2.66 10.09 -16.35
N GLY A 8 1.53 10.79 -16.56
CA GLY A 8 0.24 10.15 -16.85
C GLY A 8 0.27 9.36 -18.17
N GLY A 9 -0.50 8.27 -18.25
CA GLY A 9 -0.62 7.47 -19.49
C GLY A 9 0.52 6.50 -19.79
N LEU A 10 1.61 6.49 -19.00
CA LEU A 10 2.78 5.63 -19.23
C LEU A 10 2.62 4.15 -18.78
N GLY A 11 1.40 3.70 -18.48
CA GLY A 11 1.14 2.29 -18.16
C GLY A 11 1.60 1.79 -16.78
N LYS A 12 1.96 2.68 -15.83
CA LYS A 12 2.43 2.30 -14.48
C LYS A 12 1.44 1.41 -13.72
N THR A 13 0.17 1.81 -13.69
CA THR A 13 -0.92 1.07 -13.05
C THR A 13 -1.12 -0.30 -13.71
N THR A 14 -1.09 -0.35 -15.04
CA THR A 14 -1.18 -1.60 -15.82
C THR A 14 -0.04 -2.55 -15.45
N LEU A 15 1.21 -2.07 -15.45
CA LEU A 15 2.37 -2.87 -15.07
C LEU A 15 2.26 -3.40 -13.63
N ALA A 16 1.85 -2.56 -12.69
CA ALA A 16 1.67 -2.95 -11.30
C ALA A 16 0.56 -4.00 -11.13
N MET A 17 -0.54 -3.87 -11.86
CA MET A 17 -1.65 -4.82 -11.86
C MET A 17 -1.26 -6.16 -12.48
N ASP A 18 -0.54 -6.14 -13.60
CA ASP A 18 -0.01 -7.35 -14.24
C ASP A 18 0.94 -8.10 -13.30
N LEU A 19 1.85 -7.37 -12.65
CA LEU A 19 2.74 -7.94 -11.63
C LEU A 19 1.93 -8.51 -10.46
N TYR A 20 0.93 -7.77 -9.96
CA TYR A 20 0.04 -8.22 -8.88
C TYR A 20 -0.59 -9.57 -9.20
N ASN A 21 -1.27 -9.67 -10.34
CA ASN A 21 -1.94 -10.90 -10.77
C ASN A 21 -0.95 -12.05 -10.97
N LYS A 22 0.24 -11.75 -11.51
CA LYS A 22 1.25 -12.77 -11.82
C LYS A 22 1.89 -13.39 -10.59
N ILE A 23 2.13 -12.64 -9.50
CA ILE A 23 2.94 -13.15 -8.38
C ILE A 23 2.24 -13.16 -7.02
N ARG A 24 1.03 -12.60 -6.86
CA ARG A 24 0.34 -12.54 -5.54
C ARG A 24 0.18 -13.90 -4.86
N HIS A 25 -0.02 -14.97 -5.62
CA HIS A 25 -0.19 -16.33 -5.10
C HIS A 25 1.07 -16.87 -4.40
N ARG A 26 2.22 -16.21 -4.56
CA ARG A 26 3.48 -16.55 -3.88
C ARG A 26 3.57 -15.94 -2.49
N PHE A 27 2.58 -15.20 -2.02
CA PHE A 27 2.60 -14.48 -0.74
C PHE A 27 1.50 -15.01 0.17
N GLU A 28 1.70 -14.89 1.48
CA GLU A 28 0.72 -15.34 2.49
C GLU A 28 -0.50 -14.42 2.53
N ALA A 29 -0.30 -13.15 2.17
CA ALA A 29 -1.35 -12.16 2.09
C ALA A 29 -0.99 -11.15 0.98
N ALA A 30 -1.99 -10.68 0.24
CA ALA A 30 -1.79 -9.69 -0.81
C ALA A 30 -2.96 -8.71 -0.91
N SER A 31 -2.67 -7.46 -1.28
CA SER A 31 -3.69 -6.43 -1.53
C SER A 31 -3.24 -5.51 -2.67
N PHE A 32 -4.22 -5.05 -3.45
CA PHE A 32 -4.03 -4.03 -4.47
C PHE A 32 -4.94 -2.84 -4.15
N LEU A 33 -4.35 -1.76 -3.64
CA LEU A 33 -5.09 -0.53 -3.37
C LEU A 33 -5.01 0.39 -4.60
N ALA A 34 -6.05 0.30 -5.44
CA ALA A 34 -6.21 1.16 -6.62
C ALA A 34 -6.61 2.60 -6.24
N ASN A 35 -6.09 3.59 -6.98
CA ASN A 35 -6.45 5.02 -6.88
C ASN A 35 -6.34 5.57 -5.44
N VAL A 36 -5.20 5.37 -4.78
CA VAL A 36 -4.97 5.79 -3.39
C VAL A 36 -5.22 7.28 -3.21
N ARG A 37 -4.67 8.12 -4.10
CA ARG A 37 -4.89 9.57 -4.12
C ARG A 37 -6.36 9.96 -4.11
N GLU A 38 -7.15 9.39 -5.02
CA GLU A 38 -8.56 9.70 -5.16
C GLU A 38 -9.35 9.25 -3.92
N LYS A 39 -9.16 7.99 -3.51
CA LYS A 39 -9.90 7.39 -2.39
C LYS A 39 -9.55 8.01 -1.04
N SER A 40 -8.31 8.47 -0.85
CA SER A 40 -7.93 9.15 0.38
C SER A 40 -8.60 10.53 0.53
N ASN A 41 -8.97 11.16 -0.58
CA ASN A 41 -9.55 12.50 -0.61
C ASN A 41 -11.09 12.51 -0.73
N GLY A 42 -11.67 11.47 -1.33
CA GLY A 42 -13.09 11.43 -1.69
C GLY A 42 -14.04 10.82 -0.65
N SER A 43 -13.54 10.23 0.44
CA SER A 43 -14.37 9.53 1.43
C SER A 43 -14.36 10.23 2.80
N THR A 44 -15.46 10.12 3.55
CA THR A 44 -15.59 10.69 4.91
C THR A 44 -14.51 10.15 5.87
N SER A 45 -14.06 8.91 5.67
CA SER A 45 -13.01 8.27 6.47
C SER A 45 -11.63 8.28 5.80
N GLY A 46 -11.52 8.68 4.53
CA GLY A 46 -10.28 8.82 3.77
C GLY A 46 -9.39 7.57 3.82
N LEU A 47 -8.20 7.75 4.40
CA LEU A 47 -7.22 6.68 4.61
C LEU A 47 -7.73 5.53 5.50
N GLY A 48 -8.70 5.79 6.39
CA GLY A 48 -9.29 4.74 7.23
C GLY A 48 -10.01 3.68 6.41
N ASP A 49 -10.67 4.06 5.31
CA ASP A 49 -11.33 3.10 4.41
C ASP A 49 -10.29 2.23 3.71
N LEU A 50 -9.21 2.83 3.22
CA LEU A 50 -8.10 2.11 2.59
C LEU A 50 -7.42 1.12 3.55
N GLN A 51 -7.24 1.48 4.82
CA GLN A 51 -6.70 0.56 5.83
C GLN A 51 -7.63 -0.63 6.08
N ARG A 52 -8.96 -0.41 6.11
CA ARG A 52 -9.93 -1.50 6.25
C ARG A 52 -9.93 -2.42 5.03
N THR A 53 -9.88 -1.87 3.82
CA THR A 53 -9.74 -2.66 2.59
C THR A 53 -8.47 -3.50 2.61
N LEU A 54 -7.31 -2.89 2.93
CA LEU A 54 -6.03 -3.59 3.00
C LEU A 54 -6.12 -4.80 3.93
N LEU A 55 -6.62 -4.61 5.15
CA LEU A 55 -6.67 -5.69 6.12
C LEU A 55 -7.67 -6.78 5.74
N SER A 56 -8.82 -6.40 5.21
CA SER A 56 -9.81 -7.34 4.72
C SER A 56 -9.23 -8.23 3.61
N GLU A 57 -8.54 -7.64 2.62
CA GLU A 57 -7.89 -8.39 1.54
C GLU A 57 -6.72 -9.26 2.04
N MET A 58 -6.05 -8.82 3.11
CA MET A 58 -4.96 -9.58 3.76
C MET A 58 -5.46 -10.68 4.72
N GLY A 59 -6.77 -10.94 4.74
CA GLY A 59 -7.39 -11.99 5.56
C GLY A 59 -7.38 -11.67 7.06
N VAL A 60 -7.44 -10.40 7.43
CA VAL A 60 -7.53 -9.94 8.82
C VAL A 60 -8.95 -9.47 9.09
N GLU A 61 -9.58 -10.02 10.13
CA GLU A 61 -10.90 -9.58 10.58
C GLU A 61 -10.88 -8.11 10.99
N THR A 62 -11.69 -7.30 10.31
CA THR A 62 -11.75 -5.84 10.49
C THR A 62 -12.82 -5.38 11.48
N GLN A 63 -13.55 -6.29 12.14
CA GLN A 63 -14.65 -5.96 13.05
C GLN A 63 -14.22 -5.05 14.22
N THR A 64 -12.92 -5.04 14.56
CA THR A 64 -12.33 -4.19 15.61
C THR A 64 -11.78 -2.86 15.09
N MET A 65 -11.88 -2.57 13.79
CA MET A 65 -11.36 -1.34 13.16
C MET A 65 -12.31 -0.15 13.20
N MET A 66 -13.32 -0.18 14.08
CA MET A 66 -14.08 1.01 14.44
C MET A 66 -13.16 1.94 15.26
N GLY A 67 -12.46 2.86 14.58
CA GLY A 67 -11.49 3.75 15.20
C GLY A 67 -10.77 4.68 14.22
N SER A 68 -9.80 5.43 14.75
CA SER A 68 -8.99 6.39 13.99
C SER A 68 -7.95 5.71 13.10
N THR A 69 -7.46 6.44 12.10
CA THR A 69 -6.35 6.01 11.22
C THR A 69 -5.10 5.55 11.98
N PHE A 70 -4.84 6.14 13.15
CA PHE A 70 -3.73 5.74 14.02
C PHE A 70 -3.87 4.29 14.54
N ARG A 71 -5.07 3.90 14.99
CA ARG A 71 -5.35 2.49 15.36
C ARG A 71 -5.20 1.58 14.14
N GLY A 72 -5.65 2.07 12.98
CA GLY A 72 -5.42 1.44 11.69
C GLY A 72 -3.96 1.02 11.47
N CYS A 73 -3.03 1.97 11.64
CA CYS A 73 -1.60 1.73 11.48
C CYS A 73 -1.06 0.67 12.43
N LEU A 74 -1.44 0.75 13.72
CA LEU A 74 -1.01 -0.21 14.74
C LEU A 74 -1.44 -1.63 14.39
N GLU A 75 -2.67 -1.78 13.93
CA GLU A 75 -3.21 -3.09 13.58
C GLU A 75 -2.63 -3.67 12.28
N ILE A 76 -2.37 -2.83 11.27
CA ILE A 76 -1.64 -3.26 10.07
C ILE A 76 -0.29 -3.84 10.48
N LYS A 77 0.49 -3.07 11.24
CA LYS A 77 1.79 -3.53 11.74
C LYS A 77 1.66 -4.81 12.57
N ARG A 78 0.78 -4.83 13.58
CA ARG A 78 0.60 -5.96 14.50
C ARG A 78 0.24 -7.26 13.76
N ARG A 79 -0.63 -7.17 12.75
CA ARG A 79 -1.22 -8.34 12.08
C ARG A 79 -0.39 -8.84 10.91
N LEU A 80 0.46 -7.97 10.33
CA LEU A 80 1.21 -8.28 9.11
C LEU A 80 2.73 -8.34 9.30
N SER A 81 3.27 -7.96 10.47
CA SER A 81 4.73 -7.96 10.77
C SER A 81 5.42 -9.31 10.60
N HIS A 82 4.67 -10.41 10.65
CA HIS A 82 5.20 -11.78 10.52
C HIS A 82 4.78 -12.48 9.23
N LYS A 83 3.96 -11.84 8.38
CA LYS A 83 3.49 -12.43 7.13
C LYS A 83 4.35 -11.99 5.96
N ARG A 84 4.64 -12.89 5.02
CA ARG A 84 5.18 -12.53 3.72
C ARG A 84 4.10 -11.88 2.85
N VAL A 85 4.09 -10.55 2.80
CA VAL A 85 3.05 -9.73 2.16
C VAL A 85 3.43 -9.27 0.75
N PHE A 86 2.45 -9.22 -0.15
CA PHE A 86 2.56 -8.45 -1.39
C PHE A 86 1.53 -7.32 -1.47
N LEU A 87 2.01 -6.08 -1.39
CA LEU A 87 1.16 -4.90 -1.40
C LEU A 87 1.45 -4.03 -2.61
N VAL A 88 0.40 -3.61 -3.31
CA VAL A 88 0.48 -2.56 -4.33
C VAL A 88 -0.31 -1.34 -3.86
N LEU A 89 0.35 -0.19 -3.85
CA LEU A 89 -0.25 1.12 -3.61
C LEU A 89 -0.22 1.91 -4.92
N ASP A 90 -1.37 2.06 -5.57
CA ASP A 90 -1.47 2.69 -6.88
C ASP A 90 -1.93 4.15 -6.80
N ASP A 91 -1.29 5.01 -7.58
CA ASP A 91 -1.51 6.46 -7.67
C ASP A 91 -1.37 7.16 -6.30
N VAL A 92 -0.21 6.99 -5.67
CA VAL A 92 0.16 7.69 -4.42
C VAL A 92 0.68 9.09 -4.74
N ASP A 93 0.24 10.12 -4.02
CA ASP A 93 0.67 11.52 -4.19
C ASP A 93 1.09 12.22 -2.89
N SER A 94 1.12 11.52 -1.76
CA SER A 94 1.62 12.09 -0.50
C SER A 94 2.35 11.07 0.38
N VAL A 95 3.34 11.56 1.13
CA VAL A 95 4.08 10.76 2.13
C VAL A 95 3.14 10.22 3.21
N LYS A 96 2.13 10.99 3.61
CA LYS A 96 1.12 10.58 4.58
C LYS A 96 0.39 9.30 4.19
N GLN A 97 0.10 9.10 2.90
CA GLN A 97 -0.50 7.86 2.42
C GLN A 97 0.43 6.66 2.64
N LEU A 98 1.73 6.81 2.35
CA LEU A 98 2.73 5.77 2.57
C LEU A 98 2.91 5.45 4.05
N GLU A 99 3.07 6.47 4.90
CA GLU A 99 3.19 6.31 6.35
C GLU A 99 1.97 5.58 6.95
N THR A 100 0.79 5.81 6.38
CA THR A 100 -0.47 5.25 6.88
C THR A 100 -0.76 3.82 6.41
N LEU A 101 -0.34 3.49 5.18
CA LEU A 101 -0.71 2.22 4.52
C LEU A 101 0.44 1.20 4.51
N ALA A 102 1.68 1.65 4.48
CA ALA A 102 2.87 0.79 4.40
C ALA A 102 3.94 1.09 5.46
N GLY A 103 3.86 2.23 6.14
CA GLY A 103 4.71 2.59 7.27
C GLY A 103 6.20 2.35 7.02
N GLY A 104 6.85 1.68 7.98
CA GLY A 104 8.28 1.38 7.96
C GLY A 104 8.63 -0.04 7.49
N HIS A 105 9.93 -0.33 7.38
CA HIS A 105 10.44 -1.65 6.99
C HIS A 105 10.04 -2.80 7.91
N ASP A 106 9.60 -2.50 9.14
CA ASP A 106 9.20 -3.44 10.18
C ASP A 106 7.70 -3.74 10.21
N TRP A 107 6.92 -3.21 9.26
CA TRP A 107 5.47 -3.45 9.17
C TRP A 107 5.11 -4.81 8.57
N PHE A 108 6.01 -5.42 7.81
CA PHE A 108 5.75 -6.64 7.08
C PHE A 108 6.87 -7.66 7.30
N GLY A 109 6.53 -8.95 7.23
CA GLY A 109 7.47 -10.03 7.44
C GLY A 109 8.55 -10.12 6.36
N SER A 110 9.59 -10.90 6.64
CA SER A 110 10.69 -11.13 5.69
C SER A 110 10.19 -11.69 4.36
N GLY A 111 10.83 -11.27 3.26
CA GLY A 111 10.45 -11.66 1.90
C GLY A 111 9.27 -10.86 1.32
N SER A 112 8.66 -9.95 2.08
CA SER A 112 7.59 -9.08 1.59
C SER A 112 8.04 -8.19 0.42
N ARG A 113 7.07 -7.77 -0.39
CA ARG A 113 7.26 -6.89 -1.53
C ARG A 113 6.17 -5.81 -1.51
N ILE A 114 6.57 -4.56 -1.67
CA ILE A 114 5.66 -3.42 -1.69
C ILE A 114 6.01 -2.63 -2.94
N ILE A 115 5.02 -2.47 -3.82
CA ILE A 115 5.12 -1.70 -5.07
C ILE A 115 4.29 -0.43 -4.91
N ILE A 116 4.87 0.70 -5.27
CA ILE A 116 4.21 2.00 -5.23
C ILE A 116 4.20 2.56 -6.64
N THR A 117 3.04 2.95 -7.17
CA THR A 117 2.98 3.76 -8.39
C THR A 117 2.72 5.21 -8.02
N THR A 118 3.45 6.13 -8.65
CA THR A 118 3.27 7.57 -8.42
C THR A 118 3.67 8.37 -9.66
N ARG A 119 3.19 9.62 -9.73
CA ARG A 119 3.67 10.60 -10.70
C ARG A 119 4.73 11.53 -10.11
N ASP A 120 4.91 11.49 -8.79
CA ASP A 120 5.78 12.39 -8.05
C ASP A 120 6.92 11.60 -7.40
N ALA A 121 8.13 11.77 -7.95
CA ALA A 121 9.33 11.11 -7.44
C ALA A 121 9.70 11.59 -6.02
N ASP A 122 9.31 12.80 -5.64
CA ASP A 122 9.65 13.35 -4.32
C ASP A 122 8.93 12.61 -3.20
N VAL A 123 7.73 12.07 -3.46
CA VAL A 123 7.01 11.22 -2.51
C VAL A 123 7.81 9.95 -2.20
N LEU A 124 8.48 9.37 -3.19
CA LEU A 124 9.33 8.18 -3.01
C LEU A 124 10.61 8.52 -2.24
N HIS A 125 11.29 9.61 -2.63
CA HIS A 125 12.54 10.02 -1.99
C HIS A 125 12.35 10.39 -0.51
N LYS A 126 11.26 11.10 -0.17
CA LYS A 126 10.95 11.47 1.22
C LYS A 126 10.63 10.28 2.11
N HIS A 127 10.27 9.13 1.52
CA HIS A 127 9.95 7.89 2.23
C HIS A 127 11.02 6.79 2.05
N ASP A 128 12.22 7.16 1.57
CA ASP A 128 13.36 6.26 1.32
C ASP A 128 13.00 5.03 0.44
N VAL A 129 12.16 5.24 -0.57
CA VAL A 129 11.75 4.19 -1.50
C VAL A 129 12.69 4.15 -2.70
N LYS A 130 13.23 2.96 -3.00
CA LYS A 130 14.04 2.72 -4.21
C LYS A 130 13.18 2.83 -5.47
N THR A 131 13.64 3.57 -6.46
CA THR A 131 12.94 3.75 -7.75
C THR A 131 13.41 2.74 -8.78
N TYR A 132 12.48 2.07 -9.46
CA TYR A 132 12.75 1.30 -10.67
C TYR A 132 12.83 2.26 -11.86
N LYS A 133 13.94 2.22 -12.62
CA LYS A 133 14.15 3.01 -13.82
C LYS A 133 14.05 2.12 -15.05
#